data_AF-A0A554VPC9-F1
#
_entry.id   AF-A0A554VPC9-F1
#
_cell.length_a   1.000
_cell.length_b   1.000
_cell.length_c   1.000
_cell.angle_alpha   90.00
_cell.angle_beta   90.00
_cell.angle_gamma   90.00
#
_symmetry.space_group_name_H-M   'P 1'
#
loop_
_entity.id
_entity.type
_entity.pdbx_description
1 polymer ?
#
loop_
_entity_poly.entity_id
_entity_poly.type
_entity_poly.pdbx_seq_one_letter_code
_entity_poly.pdbx_strand_id
1 'polypeptide(L)'
;MTTKVKVNSFFEIKEKTDESVVYQRIINPKGRKPKEVEKIVNNLPTATMHTFSEEEYDHLKSIEAKLEDEFETKSKSSSFIARAFFTFLEI
;
A
#
# COMPACT_ATOMS: atom_id res chain seq x y z
N MET A 1 18.00 31.69 3.99
CA MET A 1 17.38 31.10 5.20
C MET A 1 16.44 30.00 4.73
N THR A 2 16.81 28.73 4.87
CA THR A 2 15.95 27.59 4.54
C THR A 2 15.04 27.27 5.73
N THR A 3 13.76 27.56 5.60
CA THR A 3 12.72 27.20 6.58
C THR A 3 12.59 25.67 6.62
N LYS A 4 13.04 25.05 7.72
CA LYS A 4 12.76 23.64 8.01
C LYS A 4 11.25 23.49 8.24
N VAL A 5 10.52 23.05 7.22
CA VAL A 5 9.12 22.66 7.36
C VAL A 5 9.09 21.44 8.29
N LYS A 6 8.56 21.61 9.51
CA LYS A 6 8.26 20.49 10.39
C LYS A 6 7.10 19.72 9.77
N VAL A 7 7.40 18.60 9.14
CA VAL A 7 6.38 17.64 8.70
C VAL A 7 5.84 16.99 9.96
N ASN A 8 4.69 17.45 10.45
CA ASN A 8 3.97 16.74 11.49
C ASN A 8 3.42 15.45 10.86
N SER A 9 3.93 14.29 11.30
CA SER A 9 3.36 13.01 10.87
C SER A 9 1.93 12.90 11.39
N PHE A 10 0.97 12.69 10.49
CA PHE A 10 -0.42 12.45 10.86
C PHE A 10 -0.69 10.97 11.16
N PHE A 11 0.31 10.10 10.99
CA PHE A 11 0.22 8.66 11.19
C PHE A 11 1.34 8.15 12.09
N GLU A 12 1.02 7.11 12.84
CA GLU A 12 1.94 6.35 13.70
C GLU A 12 1.95 4.88 13.28
N ILE A 13 3.07 4.19 13.52
CA ILE A 13 3.18 2.74 13.32
C ILE A 13 2.57 2.08 14.56
N LYS A 14 1.45 1.40 14.37
CA LYS A 14 0.76 0.66 15.42
C LYS A 14 1.43 -0.69 15.67
N GLU A 15 1.82 -1.36 14.59
CA GLU A 15 2.42 -2.69 14.61
C GLU A 15 3.39 -2.83 13.44
N LYS A 16 4.49 -3.56 13.67
CA LYS A 16 5.48 -3.89 12.66
C LYS A 16 5.86 -5.35 12.80
N THR A 17 5.62 -6.11 11.74
CA THR A 17 6.10 -7.49 11.56
C THR A 17 7.11 -7.52 10.41
N ASP A 18 7.74 -8.67 10.17
CA ASP A 18 8.66 -8.85 9.05
C ASP A 18 7.93 -8.81 7.68
N GLU A 19 6.63 -9.14 7.68
CA GLU A 19 5.79 -9.21 6.48
C GLU A 19 4.91 -7.96 6.28
N SER A 20 4.72 -7.14 7.30
CA SER A 20 3.78 -6.02 7.23
C SER A 20 4.05 -4.89 8.21
N VAL A 21 3.60 -3.69 7.85
CA VAL A 21 3.58 -2.51 8.71
C VAL A 21 2.16 -1.96 8.79
N VAL A 22 1.62 -1.85 10.00
CA VAL A 22 0.28 -1.31 10.25
C VAL A 22 0.41 0.14 10.70
N TYR A 23 -0.19 1.04 9.93
CA TYR A 23 -0.26 2.47 10.21
C TYR A 23 -1.63 2.85 10.77
N GLN A 24 -1.63 3.77 11.72
CA GLN A 24 -2.82 4.35 12.33
C GLN A 24 -2.71 5.87 12.35
N ARG A 25 -3.85 6.56 12.22
CA ARG A 25 -3.88 8.04 12.26
C ARG A 25 -3.72 8.54 13.70
N ILE A 26 -2.84 9.51 13.90
CA ILE A 26 -2.65 10.19 15.20
C ILE A 26 -3.83 11.12 15.47
N ILE A 27 -4.41 10.99 16.66
CA ILE A 27 -5.49 11.85 17.14
C ILE A 27 -4.94 12.91 18.09
N ASN A 28 -5.22 14.18 17.80
CA ASN A 28 -4.85 15.27 18.69
C ASN A 28 -5.67 15.18 19.99
N PRO A 29 -5.04 15.03 21.17
CA PRO A 29 -5.75 14.86 22.43
C PRO A 29 -6.32 16.18 23.00
N LYS A 30 -5.98 17.34 22.41
CA LYS A 30 -6.34 18.65 22.97
C LYS A 30 -7.87 18.79 23.12
N GLY A 31 -8.33 18.91 24.37
CA GLY A 31 -9.73 19.12 24.72
C GLY A 31 -10.59 17.85 24.79
N ARG A 32 -10.00 16.65 24.72
CA ARG A 32 -10.70 15.36 24.82
C ARG A 32 -10.28 14.60 26.07
N LYS A 33 -11.18 13.80 26.65
CA LYS A 33 -10.83 12.92 27.79
C LYS A 33 -10.01 11.73 27.28
N PRO A 34 -9.06 11.18 28.07
CA PRO A 34 -8.24 10.05 27.64
C PRO A 34 -9.04 8.84 27.14
N LYS A 35 -10.13 8.48 27.84
CA LYS A 35 -11.03 7.39 27.44
C LYS A 35 -11.73 7.62 26.10
N GLU A 36 -12.00 8.88 25.76
CA GLU A 36 -12.61 9.23 24.47
C GLU A 36 -11.58 9.12 23.35
N VAL A 37 -10.33 9.50 23.60
CA VAL A 37 -9.24 9.34 22.64
C VAL A 37 -8.99 7.86 22.35
N GLU A 38 -8.91 7.00 23.36
CA GLU A 38 -8.78 5.54 23.17
C GLU A 38 -9.94 4.96 22.35
N LYS A 39 -11.18 5.35 22.66
CA LYS A 39 -12.36 4.88 21.91
C LYS A 39 -12.30 5.31 20.45
N ILE A 40 -11.85 6.53 20.17
CA ILE A 40 -11.68 7.03 18.80
C ILE A 40 -10.59 6.24 18.10
N VAL A 41 -9.41 6.08 18.72
CA VAL A 41 -8.27 5.33 18.17
C VAL A 41 -8.71 3.91 17.81
N ASN A 42 -9.41 3.21 18.70
CA ASN A 42 -9.88 1.84 18.45
C ASN A 42 -10.89 1.71 17.31
N ASN A 43 -11.62 2.78 16.98
CA ASN A 43 -12.61 2.79 15.90
C ASN A 43 -12.06 3.31 14.57
N LEU A 44 -10.80 3.76 14.53
CA LEU A 44 -10.22 4.27 13.28
C LEU A 44 -9.82 3.12 12.36
N PRO A 45 -10.01 3.29 11.04
CA PRO A 45 -9.44 2.37 10.08
C PRO A 45 -7.91 2.38 10.19
N THR A 46 -7.32 1.21 9.97
CA THR A 46 -5.86 1.04 9.89
C THR A 46 -5.48 0.77 8.44
N ALA A 47 -4.28 1.21 8.06
CA ALA A 47 -3.71 0.92 6.76
C ALA A 47 -2.57 -0.08 6.96
N THR A 48 -2.65 -1.24 6.32
CA THR A 48 -1.61 -2.27 6.38
C THR A 48 -0.84 -2.26 5.08
N MET A 49 0.48 -2.05 5.16
CA MET A 49 1.39 -2.18 4.04
C MET A 49 2.09 -3.53 4.15
N HIS A 50 1.86 -4.39 3.17
CA HIS A 50 2.55 -5.68 3.08
C HIS A 50 3.88 -5.49 2.38
N THR A 51 4.92 -6.12 2.91
CA THR A 51 6.25 -6.15 2.31
C THR A 51 6.44 -7.48 1.63
N PHE A 52 6.94 -7.46 0.40
CA PHE A 52 7.35 -8.66 -0.31
C PHE A 52 8.85 -8.88 -0.08
N SER A 53 9.23 -10.14 0.11
CA SER A 53 10.61 -10.56 -0.03
C SER A 53 11.06 -10.46 -1.49
N GLU A 54 12.37 -10.43 -1.71
CA GLU A 54 12.96 -10.44 -3.06
C GLU A 54 12.55 -11.70 -3.84
N GLU A 55 12.51 -12.86 -3.17
CA GLU A 55 12.08 -14.13 -3.77
C GLU A 55 10.60 -14.09 -4.22
N GLU A 56 9.72 -13.50 -3.40
CA GLU A 56 8.30 -13.33 -3.77
C GLU A 56 8.14 -12.35 -4.93
N TYR A 57 8.94 -11.28 -4.95
CA TYR A 57 8.95 -10.32 -6.05
C TYR A 57 9.36 -10.98 -7.37
N ASP A 58 10.45 -11.76 -7.36
CA ASP A 58 10.94 -12.48 -8.54
C ASP A 58 9.92 -13.53 -9.02
N HIS A 59 9.28 -14.22 -8.09
CA HIS A 59 8.22 -15.16 -8.43
C HIS A 59 7.03 -14.45 -9.10
N LEU A 60 6.59 -13.30 -8.58
CA LEU A 60 5.54 -12.49 -9.21
C LEU A 60 5.95 -11.99 -10.61
N LYS A 61 7.21 -11.57 -10.79
CA LYS A 61 7.74 -11.22 -12.12
C LYS A 61 7.74 -12.39 -13.09
N SER A 62 8.04 -13.60 -12.62
CA SER A 62 7.98 -14.81 -13.46
C SER A 62 6.55 -15.15 -13.90
N ILE A 63 5.56 -14.86 -13.04
CA ILE A 63 4.14 -15.04 -13.36
C ILE A 63 3.70 -13.98 -14.36
N GLU A 64 4.10 -12.72 -14.17
CA GLU A 64 3.83 -11.62 -15.11
C GLU A 64 4.31 -11.96 -16.52
N ALA A 65 5.57 -12.41 -16.66
CA ALA A 65 6.13 -12.82 -17.96
C ALA A 65 5.32 -13.94 -18.63
N LYS A 66 4.88 -14.96 -17.86
CA LYS A 66 4.04 -16.05 -18.39
C LYS A 66 2.66 -15.56 -18.83
N LEU A 67 2.07 -14.62 -18.10
CA LEU A 67 0.78 -14.03 -18.45
C LEU A 67 0.88 -13.16 -19.71
N GLU A 68 1.98 -12.44 -19.88
CA GLU A 68 2.27 -11.70 -21.10
C GLU A 68 2.43 -12.64 -22.29
N ASP A 69 3.21 -13.71 -22.18
CA ASP A 69 3.38 -14.72 -23.24
C ASP A 69 2.03 -15.39 -23.62
N GLU A 70 1.24 -15.77 -22.62
CA GLU A 70 -0.11 -16.30 -22.84
C GLU A 70 -1.04 -15.26 -23.50
N PHE A 71 -0.89 -13.99 -23.14
CA PHE A 71 -1.67 -12.93 -23.73
C PHE A 71 -1.23 -12.66 -25.17
N GLU A 72 0.06 -12.65 -25.50
CA GLU A 72 0.54 -12.49 -26.88
C GLU A 72 0.12 -13.66 -27.77
N THR A 73 0.17 -14.87 -27.23
CA THR A 73 -0.29 -16.07 -27.95
C THR A 73 -1.81 -16.10 -28.13
N LYS A 74 -2.61 -15.59 -27.17
CA LYS A 74 -4.08 -15.44 -27.27
C LYS A 74 -4.51 -14.18 -28.05
N SER A 75 -3.76 -13.08 -28.03
CA SER A 75 -4.13 -11.79 -28.65
C SER A 75 -3.97 -11.76 -30.17
N LYS A 76 -3.47 -12.85 -30.77
CA LYS A 76 -3.76 -13.15 -32.18
C LYS A 76 -5.26 -13.31 -32.47
N SER A 77 -6.15 -13.37 -31.46
CA SER A 77 -7.61 -13.44 -31.65
C SER A 77 -8.44 -12.25 -31.13
N SER A 78 -7.95 -11.33 -30.30
CA SER A 78 -8.73 -10.15 -29.89
C SER A 78 -7.89 -9.06 -29.22
N SER A 79 -7.54 -8.04 -29.99
CA SER A 79 -6.83 -6.84 -29.53
C SER A 79 -7.79 -5.80 -28.94
N PHE A 80 -7.27 -4.88 -28.13
CA PHE A 80 -7.84 -3.62 -27.62
C PHE A 80 -8.15 -3.49 -26.11
N ILE A 81 -8.68 -4.49 -25.39
CA ILE A 81 -9.08 -4.27 -23.97
C ILE A 81 -7.95 -4.53 -22.95
N ALA A 82 -7.02 -5.46 -23.23
CA ALA A 82 -6.03 -5.88 -22.23
C ALA A 82 -4.86 -4.91 -22.04
N ARG A 83 -4.55 -4.07 -23.04
CA ARG A 83 -3.39 -3.16 -23.00
C ARG A 83 -3.53 -2.05 -21.94
N ALA A 84 -4.74 -1.78 -21.46
CA ALA A 84 -5.03 -0.76 -20.45
C ALA A 84 -4.87 -1.26 -19.00
N PHE A 85 -4.88 -2.58 -18.75
CA PHE A 85 -4.68 -3.13 -17.40
C PHE A 85 -3.20 -3.17 -17.01
N PHE A 86 -2.30 -3.43 -17.97
CA PHE A 86 -0.85 -3.49 -17.71
C PHE A 86 -0.22 -2.10 -17.54
N THR A 87 -0.70 -1.06 -18.24
CA THR A 87 -0.22 0.33 -18.05
C THR A 87 -0.62 0.95 -16.71
N PHE A 88 -1.60 0.38 -16.00
CA PHE A 88 -1.96 0.83 -14.65
C PHE A 88 -0.96 0.36 -13.57
N LEU A 89 -0.23 -0.73 -13.82
CA LEU A 89 0.81 -1.26 -12.93
C LEU A 89 2.18 -0.60 -13.15
N GLU A 90 2.30 0.29 -14.15
CA GLU A 90 3.52 1.02 -14.50
C GLU A 90 3.63 2.39 -13.77
N ILE A 91 3.05 2.55 -12.57
CA ILE A 91 3.15 3.76 -11.71
C ILE A 91 4.07 3.52 -10.52
#